data_AF-A0A538JI21-F1
#
_entry.id   AF-A0A538JI21-F1
#
_cell.length_a   1.000
_cell.length_b   1.000
_cell.length_c   1.000
_cell.angle_alpha   90.00
_cell.angle_beta   90.00
_cell.angle_gamma   90.00
#
_symmetry.space_group_name_H-M   'P 1'
#
loop_
_entity.id
_entity.type
_entity.pdbx_description
1 polymer ?
#
loop_
_entity_poly.entity_id
_entity_poly.type
_entity_poly.pdbx_seq_one_letter_code
_entity_poly.pdbx_strand_id
1 'polypeptide(L)' 'MTGKVFFSVSMSLDGFIAPESLGDLMGQQWMELQQWIFPQRFFRENLKLGEGGEEGRDNDIVRETFERTGASVMGKRMF' A
#
# COMPACT_ATOMS: atom_id res chain seq x y z
N MET A 1 -5.28 -25.31 -9.35
CA MET A 1 -5.76 -23.94 -9.63
C MET A 1 -4.56 -23.07 -9.94
N THR A 2 -4.54 -22.39 -11.08
CA THR A 2 -3.45 -21.46 -11.44
C THR A 2 -3.59 -20.17 -10.62
N GLY A 3 -2.49 -19.66 -10.07
CA GLY A 3 -2.49 -18.38 -9.35
C GLY A 3 -2.84 -17.19 -10.27
N LYS A 4 -3.41 -16.12 -9.68
CA LYS A 4 -3.68 -14.87 -10.42
C LYS A 4 -2.49 -13.94 -10.32
N VAL A 5 -1.99 -13.46 -11.45
CA VAL A 5 -1.08 -12.31 -11.49
C VAL A 5 -1.93 -11.04 -11.36
N PHE A 6 -1.59 -10.18 -10.41
CA PHE A 6 -2.31 -8.94 -10.14
C PHE A 6 -1.33 -7.83 -9.72
N PHE A 7 -1.79 -6.59 -9.79
CA PHE A 7 -1.13 -5.43 -9.19
C PHE A 7 -2.13 -4.68 -8.31
N SER A 8 -1.65 -4.06 -7.24
CA SER A 8 -2.43 -3.21 -6.34
C SER A 8 -1.53 -2.05 -5.93
N VAL A 9 -1.87 -0.83 -6.36
CA VAL A 9 -1.05 0.38 -6.18
C VAL A 9 -1.94 1.58 -5.91
N SER A 10 -1.41 2.55 -5.16
CA SER A 10 -1.97 3.91 -5.12
C SER A 10 -1.39 4.72 -6.27
N MET A 11 -2.23 5.53 -6.90
CA MET A 11 -1.85 6.37 -8.04
C MET A 11 -2.51 7.74 -7.91
N SER A 12 -1.78 8.79 -8.22
CA SER A 12 -2.31 10.13 -8.33
C SER A 12 -3.28 10.25 -9.51
N LEU A 13 -4.09 11.30 -9.53
CA LEU A 13 -5.09 11.50 -10.58
C LEU A 13 -4.46 11.69 -11.97
N ASP A 14 -3.25 12.24 -12.02
CA ASP A 14 -2.44 12.45 -13.23
C ASP A 14 -1.55 11.23 -13.58
N GLY A 15 -1.68 10.11 -12.86
CA GLY A 15 -1.12 8.82 -13.28
C GLY A 15 0.27 8.48 -12.73
N PHE A 16 0.72 9.14 -11.66
CA PHE A 16 2.01 8.87 -11.01
C PHE A 16 1.83 8.01 -9.75
N ILE A 17 2.76 7.08 -9.52
CA ILE A 17 2.74 6.16 -8.37
C ILE A 17 3.89 6.41 -7.38
N ALA A 18 4.81 7.31 -7.71
CA ALA A 18 5.99 7.64 -6.91
C ALA A 18 6.56 9.00 -7.36
N PRO A 19 7.32 9.70 -6.50
CA PRO A 19 8.10 10.86 -6.91
C PRO A 19 9.23 10.48 -7.87
N GLU A 20 9.80 11.48 -8.53
CA GLU A 20 10.91 11.29 -9.48
C GLU A 20 12.23 10.87 -8.80
N SER A 21 12.52 11.47 -7.63
CA SER A 21 13.72 11.18 -6.84
C SER A 21 13.41 10.32 -5.61
N LEU A 22 14.32 9.40 -5.28
CA LEU A 22 14.26 8.62 -4.04
C LEU A 22 14.32 9.53 -2.79
N GLY A 23 14.97 10.69 -2.88
CA GLY A 23 15.05 11.65 -1.78
C GLY A 23 13.71 12.27 -1.41
N ASP A 24 12.73 12.21 -2.31
CA ASP A 24 11.38 12.76 -2.11
C ASP A 24 10.39 11.70 -1.62
N LEU A 25 10.83 10.44 -1.46
CA LEU A 25 10.04 9.43 -0.76
C LEU A 25 9.80 9.88 0.68
N MET A 26 8.58 9.70 1.18
CA MET A 26 8.11 10.29 2.45
C MET A 26 7.96 11.82 2.44
N GLY A 27 8.17 12.48 1.30
CA GLY A 27 7.81 13.88 1.10
C GLY A 27 6.29 14.10 1.09
N GLN A 28 5.87 15.36 1.06
CA GLN A 28 4.45 15.74 1.21
C GLN A 28 3.53 15.02 0.22
N GLN A 29 3.83 15.04 -1.08
CA GLN A 29 2.99 14.41 -2.10
C GLN A 29 2.92 12.89 -1.97
N TRP A 30 4.03 12.26 -1.57
CA TRP A 30 4.05 10.82 -1.29
C TRP A 30 3.14 10.48 -0.11
N MET A 31 3.21 11.28 0.97
CA MET A 31 2.36 11.10 2.13
C MET A 31 0.89 11.36 1.81
N GLU A 32 0.58 12.38 1.02
CA GLU A 32 -0.78 12.65 0.54
C GLU A 32 -1.33 11.48 -0.30
N LEU A 33 -0.52 10.87 -1.16
CA LEU A 33 -0.92 9.70 -1.95
C LEU A 33 -1.19 8.47 -1.07
N GLN A 34 -0.36 8.25 -0.05
CA GLN A 34 -0.44 7.07 0.81
C GLN A 34 -1.35 7.27 2.04
N GLN A 35 -1.87 8.48 2.28
CA GLN A 35 -2.53 8.82 3.54
C GLN A 35 -3.69 7.88 3.92
N TRP A 36 -4.42 7.38 2.91
CA TRP A 36 -5.60 6.53 3.09
C TRP A 36 -5.30 5.19 3.78
N ILE A 37 -4.07 4.66 3.66
CA ILE A 37 -3.74 3.33 4.17
C ILE A 37 -3.36 3.34 5.66
N PHE A 38 -2.83 4.45 6.16
CA PHE A 38 -2.36 4.58 7.53
C PHE A 38 -3.44 4.45 8.63
N PRO A 39 -4.71 4.87 8.43
CA PRO A 39 -5.76 4.65 9.43
C PRO A 39 -6.29 3.20 9.45
N GLN A 40 -5.99 2.36 8.45
CA GLN A 40 -6.59 1.02 8.35
C GLN A 40 -6.05 0.08 9.43
N ARG A 41 -6.93 -0.51 10.25
CA ARG A 41 -6.54 -1.32 11.42
C ARG A 41 -5.58 -2.45 11.06
N PHE A 42 -5.89 -3.21 10.01
CA PHE A 42 -5.08 -4.32 9.53
C PHE A 42 -3.68 -3.85 9.15
N PHE A 43 -3.56 -2.73 8.43
CA PHE A 43 -2.26 -2.17 8.04
C PHE A 43 -1.43 -1.78 9.27
N ARG A 44 -2.06 -1.09 10.23
CA ARG A 44 -1.41 -0.63 11.45
C ARG A 44 -0.91 -1.77 12.32
N GLU A 45 -1.75 -2.78 12.56
CA GLU A 45 -1.41 -3.93 13.38
C GLU A 45 -0.35 -4.81 12.68
N ASN A 46 -0.52 -5.09 11.38
CA ASN A 46 0.39 -5.93 10.60
C ASN A 46 1.80 -5.32 10.47
N LEU A 47 1.90 -4.00 10.33
CA LEU A 47 3.18 -3.28 10.28
C LEU A 47 3.68 -2.80 11.65
N LYS A 48 3.00 -3.16 12.75
CA LYS A 48 3.36 -2.77 14.12
C LYS A 48 3.45 -1.24 14.32
N LEU A 49 2.58 -0.48 13.66
CA LEU A 49 2.46 0.98 13.79
C LEU A 49 1.55 1.40 14.96
N GLY A 50 0.84 0.46 15.56
CA GLY A 50 -0.04 0.66 16.70
C GLY A 50 -1.33 -0.13 16.59
N GLU A 51 -2.12 -0.11 17.66
CA GLU A 51 -3.43 -0.77 17.71
C GLU A 51 -4.54 0.14 17.21
N GLY A 52 -5.71 -0.46 16.93
CA GLY A 52 -6.91 0.22 16.48
C GLY A 52 -6.79 0.78 15.05
N GLY A 53 -7.82 1.49 14.62
CA GLY A 53 -7.94 2.01 13.26
C GLY A 53 -9.33 1.78 12.68
N GLU A 54 -9.50 2.15 11.42
CA GLU A 54 -10.72 1.92 10.67
C GLU A 54 -10.86 0.44 10.31
N GLU A 55 -12.09 -0.08 10.39
CA GLU A 55 -12.45 -1.47 10.06
C GLU A 55 -13.43 -1.54 8.88
N GLY A 56 -13.46 -0.49 8.05
CA GLY A 56 -14.34 -0.37 6.90
C GLY A 56 -13.85 -1.14 5.66
N ARG A 57 -14.44 -0.82 4.51
CA ARG A 57 -14.14 -1.50 3.23
C ARG A 57 -12.66 -1.42 2.84
N ASP A 58 -12.01 -0.30 3.08
CA ASP A 58 -10.59 -0.12 2.74
C ASP A 58 -9.70 -1.06 3.56
N ASN A 59 -10.00 -1.21 4.86
CA ASN A 59 -9.35 -2.19 5.73
C ASN A 59 -9.52 -3.63 5.24
N ASP A 60 -10.71 -3.99 4.75
CA ASP A 60 -10.95 -5.31 4.15
C ASP A 60 -10.13 -5.52 2.87
N ILE A 61 -10.01 -4.49 2.02
CA ILE A 61 -9.20 -4.55 0.79
C ILE A 61 -7.72 -4.78 1.12
N VAL A 62 -7.17 -4.08 2.12
CA VAL A 62 -5.78 -4.26 2.55
C VAL A 62 -5.57 -5.69 3.07
N ARG A 63 -6.48 -6.18 3.92
CA ARG A 63 -6.44 -7.54 4.47
C ARG A 63 -6.49 -8.59 3.36
N GLU A 64 -7.49 -8.53 2.49
CA GLU A 64 -7.67 -9.49 1.40
C GLU A 64 -6.45 -9.51 0.48
N THR A 65 -5.89 -8.33 0.16
CA THR A 65 -4.69 -8.19 -0.67
C THR A 65 -3.49 -8.85 -0.02
N PHE A 66 -3.29 -8.68 1.29
CA PHE A 66 -2.21 -9.33 2.01
C PHE A 66 -2.39 -10.86 2.05
N GLU A 67 -3.56 -11.33 2.49
CA GLU A 67 -3.84 -12.76 2.69
C GLU A 67 -3.77 -13.58 1.40
N ARG A 68 -4.13 -13.00 0.25
CA ARG A 68 -4.06 -13.68 -1.06
C ARG A 68 -2.66 -13.68 -1.69
N THR A 69 -1.70 -12.91 -1.14
CA THR A 69 -0.36 -12.74 -1.73
C THR A 69 0.57 -13.87 -1.29
N GLY A 70 0.78 -14.85 -2.16
CA GLY A 70 1.74 -15.94 -1.90
C GLY A 70 3.20 -15.61 -2.28
N ALA A 71 3.41 -14.67 -3.19
CA ALA A 71 4.74 -14.19 -3.61
C ALA A 71 4.64 -12.77 -4.18
N SER A 72 5.69 -11.97 -3.98
CA SER A 72 5.81 -10.60 -4.49
C SER A 72 6.96 -10.50 -5.50
N VAL A 73 6.72 -9.82 -6.61
CA VAL A 73 7.75 -9.45 -7.60
C VAL A 73 7.91 -7.94 -7.57
N MET A 74 9.14 -7.46 -7.36
CA MET A 74 9.44 -6.03 -7.24
C MET A 74 10.61 -5.64 -8.14
N GLY A 75 10.54 -4.43 -8.70
CA GLY A 75 11.64 -3.86 -9.47
C GLY A 75 12.76 -3.32 -8.56
N LYS A 76 13.98 -3.22 -9.10
CA LYS A 76 15.19 -2.80 -8.36
C LYS A 76 15.10 -1.41 -7.69
N ARG A 77 14.23 -0.50 -8.17
CA ARG A 77 14.06 0.83 -7.56
C ARG A 77 13.09 0.83 -6.37
N MET A 78 12.24 -0.20 -6.27
CA MET A 78 11.30 -0.38 -5.16
C MET A 78 11.93 -1.16 -4.00
N PHE A 79 12.88 -2.05 -4.31
CA PHE A 79 13.66 -2.82 -3.34
C PHE A 79 14.84 -2.00 -2.81
#